data_AF-A0A7J2L3W7-F1
#
_entry.id   AF-A0A7J2L3W7-F1
#
_cell.length_a   1.000
_cell.length_b   1.000
_cell.length_c   1.000
_cell.angle_alpha   90.00
_cell.angle_beta   90.00
_cell.angle_gamma   90.00
#
_symmetry.space_group_name_H-M   'P 1'
#
loop_
_entity.id
_entity.type
_entity.pdbx_description
1 polymer ?
#
loop_
_entity_poly.entity_id
_entity_poly.type
_entity_poly.pdbx_seq_one_letter_code
_entity_poly.pdbx_strand_id
1 'polypeptide(L)'
;MISSLGEVLKSVLMHIRRLKKWLLVGKAPIILFYGFPSRTNDVDICFYLDPEEEELMNTLQSIANDWGLNWRDLRHNIDAFFRRGTGIPLRTPFIMEHNIYYNLHLLPIVRSSVKYRIYKEAFINREIIEFEGFLVNTPTLEYWICLKLYSGRLKDLGDLELVLSRIRLKLNMPQIYDIFSRHPILRERWNKLLNALREDYGCIITKNGEIKKVEETWDPW
;
A
#
# COMPACT_ATOMS: atom_id res chain seq x y z
N MET A 1 -7.08 -16.54 -15.27
CA MET A 1 -5.74 -16.74 -14.68
C MET A 1 -5.68 -15.89 -13.42
N ILE A 2 -5.74 -16.52 -12.25
CA ILE A 2 -5.38 -15.85 -10.99
C ILE A 2 -3.88 -15.61 -11.08
N SER A 3 -3.43 -14.36 -10.93
CA SER A 3 -2.00 -14.07 -10.92
C SER A 3 -1.38 -14.69 -9.67
N SER A 4 -0.10 -15.07 -9.73
CA SER A 4 0.59 -15.64 -8.54
C SER A 4 0.52 -14.71 -7.32
N LEU A 5 0.37 -13.39 -7.50
CA LEU A 5 0.09 -12.43 -6.44
C LEU A 5 -1.26 -12.67 -5.73
N GLY A 6 -2.30 -13.03 -6.48
CA GLY A 6 -3.64 -13.34 -5.94
C GLY A 6 -3.62 -14.57 -5.02
N GLU A 7 -2.85 -15.60 -5.40
CA GLU A 7 -2.67 -16.81 -4.58
C GLU A 7 -1.89 -16.52 -3.29
N VAL A 8 -0.81 -15.72 -3.35
CA VAL A 8 -0.11 -15.24 -2.14
C VAL A 8 -1.10 -14.51 -1.24
N LEU A 9 -1.85 -13.56 -1.80
CA LEU A 9 -2.77 -12.74 -1.02
C LEU A 9 -3.83 -13.63 -0.36
N LYS A 10 -4.38 -14.62 -1.08
CA LYS A 10 -5.33 -15.59 -0.52
C LYS A 10 -4.75 -16.36 0.66
N SER A 11 -3.51 -16.86 0.54
CA SER A 11 -2.81 -17.53 1.64
C SER A 11 -2.67 -16.60 2.85
N VAL A 12 -2.27 -15.35 2.66
CA VAL A 12 -2.18 -14.35 3.73
C VAL A 12 -3.57 -14.10 4.37
N LEU A 13 -4.61 -13.89 3.55
CA LEU A 13 -5.98 -13.58 3.97
C LEU A 13 -6.59 -14.67 4.87
N MET A 14 -6.29 -15.94 4.60
CA MET A 14 -6.73 -17.07 5.42
C MET A 14 -6.31 -16.96 6.89
N HIS A 15 -5.14 -16.36 7.14
CA HIS A 15 -4.60 -16.15 8.48
C HIS A 15 -5.05 -14.81 9.07
N ILE A 16 -4.97 -13.71 8.30
CA ILE A 16 -5.23 -12.36 8.83
C ILE A 16 -6.72 -12.03 9.04
N ARG A 17 -7.65 -12.86 8.58
CA ARG A 17 -9.09 -12.71 8.86
C ARG A 17 -9.45 -12.66 10.35
N ARG A 18 -8.56 -13.13 11.22
CA ARG A 18 -8.72 -13.06 12.70
C ARG A 18 -8.40 -11.67 13.27
N LEU A 19 -7.68 -10.85 12.51
CA LEU A 19 -7.24 -9.51 12.92
C LEU A 19 -8.33 -8.49 12.60
N LYS A 20 -8.55 -7.55 13.53
CA LYS A 20 -9.62 -6.55 13.39
C LYS A 20 -9.13 -5.28 12.72
N LYS A 21 -7.90 -4.87 13.01
CA LYS A 21 -7.32 -3.63 12.52
C LYS A 21 -6.11 -3.91 11.64
N TRP A 22 -6.41 -4.22 10.38
CA TRP A 22 -5.40 -4.40 9.35
C TRP A 22 -5.80 -3.70 8.04
N LEU A 23 -4.80 -3.42 7.20
CA LEU A 23 -5.00 -2.76 5.92
C LEU A 23 -3.99 -3.31 4.89
N LEU A 24 -4.46 -3.80 3.76
CA LEU A 24 -3.62 -4.10 2.60
C LEU A 24 -3.16 -2.79 1.97
N VAL A 25 -1.85 -2.56 1.92
CA VAL A 25 -1.24 -1.33 1.40
C VAL A 25 -0.17 -1.68 0.36
N GLY A 26 0.69 -0.72 0.02
CA GLY A 26 1.75 -0.94 -0.95
C GLY A 26 1.21 -1.01 -2.37
N LYS A 27 1.84 -1.77 -3.25
CA LYS A 27 1.47 -1.80 -4.68
C LYS A 27 0.34 -2.80 -4.98
N ALA A 28 0.14 -3.79 -4.12
CA ALA A 28 -0.80 -4.89 -4.35
C ALA A 28 -2.26 -4.42 -4.55
N PRO A 29 -2.84 -3.49 -3.76
CA PRO A 29 -4.20 -3.00 -3.98
C PRO A 29 -4.43 -2.44 -5.38
N ILE A 30 -3.47 -1.65 -5.88
CA ILE A 30 -3.61 -0.97 -7.18
C ILE A 30 -3.51 -1.96 -8.34
N ILE A 31 -2.67 -2.98 -8.21
CA ILE A 31 -2.57 -4.07 -9.20
C ILE A 31 -3.85 -4.91 -9.22
N LEU A 32 -4.32 -5.33 -8.04
CA LEU A 32 -5.42 -6.30 -7.93
C LEU A 32 -6.81 -5.68 -8.14
N PHE A 33 -7.04 -4.46 -7.62
CA PHE A 33 -8.38 -3.88 -7.56
C PHE A 33 -8.58 -2.69 -8.49
N TYR A 34 -7.50 -2.01 -8.88
CA TYR A 34 -7.56 -0.85 -9.79
C TYR A 34 -7.01 -1.16 -11.19
N GLY A 35 -6.73 -2.43 -11.48
CA GLY A 35 -6.37 -2.91 -12.82
C GLY A 35 -5.03 -2.38 -13.36
N PHE A 36 -4.10 -1.98 -12.48
CA PHE A 36 -2.82 -1.45 -12.92
C PHE A 36 -1.92 -2.56 -13.50
N PRO A 37 -1.48 -2.45 -14.78
CA PRO A 37 -0.70 -3.49 -15.43
C PRO A 37 0.77 -3.43 -14.98
N SER A 38 1.03 -3.91 -13.76
CA SER A 38 2.36 -3.99 -13.16
C SER A 38 2.53 -5.28 -12.36
N ARG A 39 3.75 -5.53 -11.92
CA ARG A 39 4.10 -6.68 -11.07
C ARG A 39 4.63 -6.16 -9.74
N THR A 40 4.32 -6.89 -8.68
CA THR A 40 4.94 -6.74 -7.37
C THR A 40 5.21 -8.12 -6.84
N ASN A 41 6.36 -8.27 -6.17
CA ASN A 41 6.67 -9.47 -5.41
C ASN A 41 6.41 -9.25 -3.92
N ASP A 42 5.89 -8.07 -3.54
CA ASP A 42 5.65 -7.70 -2.16
C ASP A 42 4.13 -7.56 -1.91
N VAL A 43 3.67 -8.15 -0.80
CA VAL A 43 2.36 -7.93 -0.19
C VAL A 43 2.61 -7.15 1.10
N ASP A 44 2.19 -5.89 1.16
CA ASP A 44 2.36 -5.06 2.35
C ASP A 44 1.04 -5.05 3.16
N ILE A 45 1.10 -5.53 4.40
CA ILE A 45 -0.05 -5.48 5.34
C ILE A 45 0.33 -4.61 6.54
N CYS A 46 -0.48 -3.58 6.78
CA CYS A 46 -0.41 -2.79 8.01
C CYS A 46 -1.29 -3.39 9.10
N PHE A 47 -0.83 -3.30 10.35
CA PHE A 47 -1.62 -3.68 11.54
C PHE A 47 -1.51 -2.59 12.60
N TYR A 48 -2.60 -2.34 13.33
CA TYR A 48 -2.62 -1.30 14.36
C TYR A 48 -2.37 -1.90 15.73
N LEU A 49 -1.24 -1.55 16.35
CA LEU A 49 -0.86 -1.99 17.70
C LEU A 49 -1.43 -1.06 18.79
N ASP A 50 -2.54 -0.39 18.49
CA ASP A 50 -3.18 0.52 19.42
C ASP A 50 -4.74 0.42 19.38
N PRO A 51 -5.37 -0.17 20.40
CA PRO A 51 -4.75 -1.10 21.37
C PRO A 51 -4.05 -2.27 20.64
N GLU A 52 -3.21 -3.05 21.30
CA GLU A 52 -2.60 -4.22 20.66
C GLU A 52 -3.65 -5.16 20.06
N GLU A 53 -3.32 -5.80 18.93
CA GLU A 53 -4.14 -6.85 18.33
C GLU A 53 -3.85 -8.16 19.05
N GLU A 54 -4.77 -8.62 19.91
CA GLU A 54 -4.61 -9.84 20.72
C GLU A 54 -4.23 -11.07 19.88
N GLU A 55 -4.84 -11.19 18.69
CA GLU A 55 -4.61 -12.32 17.78
C GLU A 55 -3.37 -12.18 16.90
N LEU A 56 -2.61 -11.08 17.00
CA LEU A 56 -1.49 -10.82 16.09
C LEU A 56 -0.42 -11.90 16.18
N MET A 57 0.06 -12.22 17.38
CA MET A 57 1.14 -13.21 17.54
C MET A 57 0.69 -14.60 17.10
N ASN A 58 -0.55 -15.00 17.41
CA ASN A 58 -1.14 -16.25 16.95
C ASN A 58 -1.26 -16.29 15.42
N THR A 59 -1.66 -15.17 14.82
CA THR A 59 -1.78 -15.03 13.35
C THR A 59 -0.41 -15.13 12.68
N LEU A 60 0.61 -14.45 13.22
CA LEU A 60 1.97 -14.50 12.68
C LEU A 60 2.59 -15.89 12.84
N GLN A 61 2.33 -16.58 13.95
CA GLN A 61 2.77 -17.96 14.15
C GLN A 61 2.06 -18.91 13.17
N SER A 62 0.77 -18.69 12.91
CA SER A 62 0.00 -19.47 11.92
C SER A 62 0.59 -19.31 10.52
N ILE A 63 0.89 -18.07 10.10
CA ILE A 63 1.57 -17.78 8.83
C ILE A 63 2.94 -18.46 8.80
N ALA A 64 3.73 -18.36 9.88
CA ALA A 64 5.05 -18.96 9.95
C ALA A 64 5.00 -20.48 9.77
N ASN A 65 4.08 -21.16 10.46
CA ASN A 65 3.92 -22.60 10.37
C ASN A 65 3.46 -23.03 8.96
N ASP A 66 2.48 -22.35 8.38
CA ASP A 66 1.95 -22.62 7.04
C ASP A 66 3.02 -22.42 5.95
N TRP A 67 3.93 -21.46 6.16
CA TRP A 67 4.99 -21.13 5.22
C TRP A 67 6.33 -21.82 5.52
N GLY A 68 6.38 -22.73 6.50
CA GLY A 68 7.59 -23.45 6.89
C GLY A 68 8.70 -22.55 7.45
N LEU A 69 8.36 -21.37 7.98
CA LEU A 69 9.29 -20.43 8.61
C LEU A 69 9.62 -20.86 10.04
N ASN A 70 10.87 -20.63 10.47
CA ASN A 70 11.26 -20.83 11.87
C ASN A 70 10.63 -19.74 12.75
N TRP A 71 9.60 -20.11 13.53
CA TRP A 71 8.90 -19.19 14.42
C TRP A 71 9.81 -18.55 15.47
N ARG A 72 10.83 -19.25 15.98
CA ARG A 72 11.73 -18.69 17.00
C ARG A 72 12.52 -17.51 16.43
N ASP A 73 13.04 -17.67 15.22
CA ASP A 73 13.79 -16.63 14.51
C ASP A 73 12.86 -15.47 14.12
N LEU A 74 11.65 -15.81 13.64
CA LEU A 74 10.63 -14.84 13.29
C LEU A 74 10.23 -13.98 14.48
N ARG A 75 9.94 -14.61 15.62
CA ARG A 75 9.53 -13.93 16.87
C ARG A 75 10.60 -12.99 17.37
N HIS A 76 11.87 -13.41 17.35
CA HIS A 76 12.99 -12.56 17.75
C HIS A 76 13.04 -11.26 16.91
N ASN A 77 12.84 -11.38 15.59
CA ASN A 77 12.76 -10.24 14.71
C ASN A 77 11.50 -9.40 14.99
N ILE A 78 10.33 -10.01 15.14
CA ILE A 78 9.09 -9.29 15.45
C ILE A 78 9.25 -8.41 16.70
N ASP A 79 9.74 -8.99 17.79
CA ASP A 79 9.92 -8.30 19.07
C ASP A 79 10.91 -7.14 18.97
N ALA A 80 11.97 -7.28 18.16
CA ALA A 80 12.96 -6.21 17.95
C ALA A 80 12.40 -5.06 17.12
N PHE A 81 11.59 -5.36 16.10
CA PHE A 81 11.07 -4.38 15.15
C PHE A 81 9.83 -3.65 15.66
N PHE A 82 8.94 -4.33 16.39
CA PHE A 82 7.80 -3.68 17.05
C PHE A 82 8.26 -2.65 18.07
N ARG A 83 9.31 -2.96 18.85
CA ARG A 83 9.94 -2.00 19.77
C ARG A 83 10.50 -0.76 19.07
N ARG A 84 10.92 -0.89 17.81
CA ARG A 84 11.47 0.21 17.00
C ARG A 84 10.40 0.93 16.17
N GLY A 85 9.17 0.41 16.09
CA GLY A 85 8.12 0.94 15.21
C GLY A 85 8.46 0.85 13.73
N THR A 86 9.32 -0.09 13.35
CA THR A 86 9.80 -0.31 11.98
C THR A 86 9.10 -1.51 11.34
N GLY A 87 8.80 -1.43 10.05
CA GLY A 87 8.23 -2.55 9.28
C GLY A 87 9.11 -3.80 9.29
N ILE A 88 8.50 -4.97 9.38
CA ILE A 88 9.16 -6.27 9.33
C ILE A 88 8.90 -6.89 7.96
N PRO A 89 9.92 -7.05 7.11
CA PRO A 89 9.79 -7.89 5.93
C PRO A 89 9.83 -9.36 6.34
N LEU A 90 8.69 -10.05 6.31
CA LEU A 90 8.66 -11.51 6.30
C LEU A 90 8.90 -12.00 4.89
N ARG A 91 10.08 -12.54 4.62
CA ARG A 91 10.36 -13.14 3.32
C ARG A 91 9.75 -14.53 3.30
N THR A 92 8.90 -14.79 2.31
CA THR A 92 8.39 -16.15 2.09
C THR A 92 9.46 -16.94 1.33
N PRO A 93 9.75 -18.19 1.71
CA PRO A 93 10.61 -19.04 0.90
C PRO A 93 9.92 -19.64 -0.33
N PHE A 94 8.59 -19.54 -0.50
CA PHE A 94 7.87 -20.25 -1.57
C PHE A 94 6.69 -19.48 -2.19
N ILE A 95 6.74 -19.29 -3.52
CA ILE A 95 5.71 -19.82 -4.43
C ILE A 95 6.39 -20.62 -5.54
N MET A 96 5.95 -21.88 -5.64
CA MET A 96 6.51 -22.99 -6.40
C MET A 96 6.01 -23.08 -7.84
N GLU A 97 5.74 -21.94 -8.47
CA GLU A 97 5.63 -21.87 -9.93
C GLU A 97 6.61 -20.80 -10.42
N HIS A 98 7.67 -21.25 -11.09
CA HIS A 98 8.68 -20.43 -11.79
C HIS A 98 9.76 -19.73 -10.93
N ASN A 99 10.08 -20.20 -9.71
CA ASN A 99 11.15 -19.62 -8.86
C ASN A 99 10.95 -18.14 -8.47
N ILE A 100 9.71 -17.70 -8.27
CA ILE A 100 9.42 -16.31 -7.88
C ILE A 100 9.26 -16.23 -6.35
N TYR A 101 10.11 -15.44 -5.70
CA TYR A 101 10.03 -15.15 -4.26
C TYR A 101 9.07 -14.01 -4.00
N TYR A 102 8.11 -14.23 -3.09
CA TYR A 102 7.25 -13.17 -2.57
C TYR A 102 7.67 -12.74 -1.16
N ASN A 103 7.49 -11.46 -0.83
CA ASN A 103 7.70 -10.93 0.51
C ASN A 103 6.37 -10.46 1.10
N LEU A 104 6.10 -10.82 2.36
CA LEU A 104 5.04 -10.23 3.16
C LEU A 104 5.66 -9.16 4.05
N HIS A 105 5.37 -7.90 3.81
CA HIS A 105 5.82 -6.83 4.69
C HIS A 105 4.76 -6.53 5.73
N LEU A 106 5.08 -6.79 7.00
CA LEU A 106 4.24 -6.43 8.13
C LEU A 106 4.63 -5.04 8.62
N LEU A 107 3.70 -4.10 8.55
CA LEU A 107 3.95 -2.71 8.90
C LEU A 107 3.21 -2.40 10.21
N PRO A 108 3.89 -2.44 11.38
CA PRO A 108 3.27 -2.10 12.65
C PRO A 108 2.99 -0.59 12.70
N ILE A 109 1.75 -0.24 12.95
CA ILE A 109 1.30 1.13 13.15
C ILE A 109 1.12 1.35 14.65
N VAL A 110 2.10 2.00 15.27
CA VAL A 110 2.15 2.32 16.71
C VAL A 110 1.84 3.79 16.95
N ARG A 111 1.18 4.13 18.06
CA ARG A 111 0.81 5.52 18.43
C ARG A 111 1.97 6.52 18.39
N SER A 112 3.16 6.07 18.77
CA SER A 112 4.37 6.91 18.81
C SER A 112 4.95 7.22 17.43
N SER A 113 4.52 6.52 16.38
CA SER A 113 5.02 6.74 15.03
C SER A 113 4.47 8.03 14.46
N VAL A 114 5.33 8.83 13.83
CA VAL A 114 4.91 10.00 13.04
C VAL A 114 3.90 9.64 11.95
N LYS A 115 3.93 8.39 11.46
CA LYS A 115 3.02 7.85 10.46
C LYS A 115 1.66 7.45 11.03
N TYR A 116 1.52 7.34 12.35
CA TYR A 116 0.32 6.80 12.99
C TYR A 116 -0.96 7.50 12.52
N ARG A 117 -0.95 8.83 12.52
CA ARG A 117 -2.14 9.64 12.22
C ARG A 117 -2.67 9.37 10.81
N ILE A 118 -1.83 9.46 9.79
CA ILE A 118 -2.25 9.27 8.39
C ILE A 118 -2.68 7.83 8.11
N TYR A 119 -1.99 6.84 8.67
CA TYR A 119 -2.39 5.43 8.53
C TYR A 119 -3.73 5.20 9.22
N LYS A 120 -3.92 5.67 10.46
CA LYS A 120 -5.21 5.55 11.18
C LYS A 120 -6.35 6.15 10.38
N GLU A 121 -6.17 7.34 9.81
CA GLU A 121 -7.16 7.96 8.95
C GLU A 121 -7.45 7.12 7.69
N ALA A 122 -6.42 6.56 7.05
CA ALA A 122 -6.58 5.66 5.91
C ALA A 122 -7.35 4.38 6.27
N PHE A 123 -7.15 3.82 7.45
CA PHE A 123 -7.91 2.67 7.93
C PHE A 123 -9.35 3.02 8.27
N ILE A 124 -9.61 4.16 8.90
CA ILE A 124 -10.98 4.60 9.21
C ILE A 124 -11.77 4.80 7.91
N ASN A 125 -11.15 5.38 6.89
CA ASN A 125 -11.76 5.68 5.59
C ASN A 125 -11.49 4.60 4.53
N ARG A 126 -11.13 3.38 4.95
CA ARG A 126 -10.80 2.29 4.03
C ARG A 126 -12.00 1.88 3.18
N GLU A 127 -11.70 1.29 2.04
CA GLU A 127 -12.63 0.50 1.26
C GLU A 127 -12.57 -0.96 1.73
N ILE A 128 -13.71 -1.64 1.65
CA ILE A 128 -13.82 -3.08 1.86
C ILE A 128 -14.20 -3.68 0.51
N ILE A 129 -13.29 -4.46 -0.07
CA ILE A 129 -13.46 -5.08 -1.38
C ILE A 129 -13.59 -6.60 -1.18
N GLU A 130 -14.57 -7.22 -1.85
CA GLU A 130 -14.68 -8.67 -1.89
C GLU A 130 -13.67 -9.25 -2.89
N PHE A 131 -12.84 -10.18 -2.43
CA PHE A 131 -11.83 -10.88 -3.23
C PHE A 131 -11.84 -12.36 -2.89
N GLU A 132 -12.25 -13.20 -3.85
CA GLU A 132 -12.31 -14.67 -3.68
C GLU A 132 -12.99 -15.15 -2.38
N GLY A 133 -14.07 -14.48 -1.97
CA GLY A 133 -14.82 -14.78 -0.74
C GLY A 133 -14.22 -14.18 0.55
N PHE A 134 -13.16 -13.38 0.45
CA PHE A 134 -12.59 -12.61 1.57
C PHE A 134 -12.99 -11.14 1.47
N LEU A 135 -13.22 -10.51 2.62
CA LEU A 135 -13.36 -9.07 2.72
C LEU A 135 -11.97 -8.44 2.96
N VAL A 136 -11.50 -7.66 1.99
CA VAL A 136 -10.18 -7.04 2.02
C VAL A 136 -10.28 -5.57 2.38
N ASN A 137 -9.66 -5.21 3.50
CA ASN A 137 -9.47 -3.83 3.92
C ASN A 137 -8.36 -3.19 3.07
N THR A 138 -8.65 -2.16 2.27
CA THR A 138 -7.68 -1.43 1.45
C THR A 138 -7.89 0.08 1.57
N PRO A 139 -6.87 0.94 1.50
CA PRO A 139 -7.11 2.37 1.43
C PRO A 139 -7.89 2.70 0.13
N THR A 140 -8.74 3.72 0.18
CA THR A 140 -9.21 4.42 -1.03
C THR A 140 -8.01 4.88 -1.85
N LEU A 141 -8.20 5.12 -3.15
CA LEU A 141 -7.15 5.68 -4.01
C LEU A 141 -6.49 6.95 -3.45
N GLU A 142 -7.26 7.87 -2.87
CA GLU A 142 -6.76 9.13 -2.31
C GLU A 142 -5.84 8.88 -1.12
N TYR A 143 -6.26 8.04 -0.18
CA TYR A 143 -5.40 7.62 0.93
C TYR A 143 -4.20 6.81 0.43
N TRP A 144 -4.33 5.97 -0.59
CA TRP A 144 -3.20 5.25 -1.18
C TRP A 144 -2.13 6.23 -1.71
N ILE A 145 -2.55 7.24 -2.47
CA ILE A 145 -1.69 8.33 -2.95
C ILE A 145 -1.02 9.02 -1.76
N CYS A 146 -1.79 9.40 -0.74
CA CYS A 146 -1.27 10.11 0.42
C CYS A 146 -0.26 9.26 1.22
N LEU A 147 -0.49 7.95 1.37
CA LEU A 147 0.44 7.04 2.05
C LEU A 147 1.76 6.89 1.28
N LYS A 148 1.71 6.82 -0.06
CA LYS A 148 2.89 6.79 -0.94
C LYS A 148 3.66 8.12 -0.91
N LEU A 149 2.96 9.25 -0.94
CA LEU A 149 3.58 10.56 -0.75
C LEU A 149 4.23 10.66 0.63
N TYR A 150 3.59 10.15 1.69
CA TYR A 150 4.12 10.23 3.05
C TYR A 150 5.36 9.36 3.27
N SER A 151 5.50 8.22 2.57
CA SER A 151 6.74 7.43 2.66
C SER A 151 7.94 8.19 2.09
N GLY A 152 7.74 8.99 1.04
CA GLY A 152 8.72 9.90 0.46
C GLY A 152 9.94 9.23 -0.16
N ARG A 153 9.91 7.90 -0.35
CA ARG A 153 11.00 7.17 -1.03
C ARG A 153 10.89 7.40 -2.53
N LEU A 154 12.01 7.58 -3.21
CA LEU A 154 12.05 7.77 -4.67
C LEU A 154 11.27 6.68 -5.44
N LYS A 155 11.40 5.41 -5.04
CA LYS A 155 10.62 4.30 -5.61
C LYS A 155 9.11 4.50 -5.50
N ASP A 156 8.63 5.06 -4.37
CA ASP A 156 7.21 5.29 -4.16
C ASP A 156 6.68 6.47 -4.98
N LEU A 157 7.52 7.48 -5.26
CA LEU A 157 7.18 8.57 -6.18
C LEU A 157 7.10 8.08 -7.63
N GLY A 158 8.08 7.28 -8.09
CA GLY A 158 8.04 6.69 -9.42
C GLY A 158 6.85 5.73 -9.62
N ASP A 159 6.47 4.96 -8.59
CA ASP A 159 5.24 4.15 -8.61
C ASP A 159 3.99 5.05 -8.79
N LEU A 160 3.92 6.20 -8.11
CA LEU A 160 2.79 7.13 -8.22
C LEU A 160 2.71 7.73 -9.62
N GLU A 161 3.82 8.20 -10.18
CA GLU A 161 3.86 8.78 -11.53
C GLU A 161 3.40 7.76 -12.58
N LEU A 162 3.90 6.53 -12.47
CA LEU A 162 3.55 5.46 -13.40
C LEU A 162 2.08 5.04 -13.27
N VAL A 163 1.57 4.97 -12.04
CA VAL A 163 0.15 4.66 -11.80
C VAL A 163 -0.74 5.76 -12.36
N LEU A 164 -0.47 7.01 -11.99
CA LEU A 164 -1.31 8.14 -12.41
C LEU A 164 -1.25 8.37 -13.92
N SER A 165 -0.10 8.17 -14.57
CA SER A 165 0.01 8.30 -16.03
C SER A 165 -0.72 7.22 -16.82
N ARG A 166 -0.97 6.04 -16.23
CA ARG A 166 -1.50 4.88 -16.95
C ARG A 166 -2.96 4.57 -16.63
N ILE A 167 -3.39 4.79 -15.39
CA ILE A 167 -4.77 4.48 -15.03
C ILE A 167 -5.66 5.70 -15.27
N ARG A 168 -6.77 5.49 -15.98
CA ARG A 168 -7.79 6.51 -16.22
C ARG A 168 -8.74 6.65 -15.02
N LEU A 169 -8.16 6.89 -13.83
CA LEU A 169 -8.92 7.14 -12.62
C LEU A 169 -9.19 8.63 -12.48
N LYS A 170 -10.38 8.97 -12.01
CA LYS A 170 -10.72 10.32 -11.58
C LYS A 170 -10.47 10.42 -10.09
N LEU A 171 -9.56 11.31 -9.70
CA LEU A 171 -9.23 11.55 -8.31
C LEU A 171 -10.28 12.43 -7.63
N ASN A 172 -10.60 12.13 -6.38
CA ASN A 172 -11.39 13.02 -5.53
C ASN A 172 -10.50 14.14 -4.99
N MET A 173 -10.28 15.18 -5.80
CA MET A 173 -9.44 16.33 -5.42
C MET A 173 -9.88 17.03 -4.12
N PRO A 174 -11.18 17.26 -3.86
CA PRO A 174 -11.62 17.78 -2.57
C PRO A 174 -11.14 16.95 -1.37
N GLN A 175 -11.22 15.62 -1.46
CA GLN A 175 -10.76 14.73 -0.40
C GLN A 175 -9.23 14.75 -0.26
N ILE A 176 -8.48 14.77 -1.36
CA ILE A 176 -7.01 14.91 -1.33
C ILE A 176 -6.61 16.20 -0.61
N TYR A 177 -7.24 17.32 -0.96
CA TYR A 177 -6.91 18.61 -0.34
C TYR A 177 -7.33 18.68 1.13
N ASP A 178 -8.44 18.05 1.51
CA ASP A 178 -8.82 17.90 2.91
C ASP A 178 -7.74 17.11 3.70
N ILE A 179 -7.23 16.00 3.16
CA ILE A 179 -6.14 15.24 3.77
C ILE A 179 -4.88 16.11 3.90
N PHE A 180 -4.53 16.89 2.87
CA PHE A 180 -3.35 17.77 2.90
C PHE A 180 -3.44 18.86 3.96
N SER A 181 -4.64 19.38 4.23
CA SER A 181 -4.85 20.37 5.28
C SER A 181 -4.49 19.84 6.67
N ARG A 182 -4.71 18.54 6.89
CA ARG A 182 -4.40 17.81 8.13
C ARG A 182 -2.96 17.31 8.19
N HIS A 183 -2.31 17.15 7.04
CA HIS A 183 -0.93 16.67 6.89
C HIS A 183 -0.13 17.56 5.91
N PRO A 184 0.32 18.75 6.34
CA PRO A 184 0.89 19.76 5.43
C PRO A 184 2.08 19.30 4.59
N ILE A 185 2.89 18.36 5.09
CA ILE A 185 4.03 17.78 4.35
C ILE A 185 3.62 17.15 3.01
N LEU A 186 2.39 16.65 2.90
CA LEU A 186 1.88 16.04 1.67
C LEU A 186 1.76 17.04 0.54
N ARG A 187 1.44 18.31 0.84
CA ARG A 187 1.25 19.35 -0.18
C ARG A 187 2.53 19.64 -0.95
N GLU A 188 3.66 19.76 -0.24
CA GLU A 188 4.97 19.96 -0.88
C GLU A 188 5.33 18.77 -1.78
N ARG A 189 5.12 17.55 -1.28
CA ARG A 189 5.43 16.32 -2.03
C ARG A 189 4.50 16.12 -3.22
N TRP A 190 3.23 16.49 -3.08
CA TRP A 190 2.27 16.51 -4.18
C TRP A 190 2.70 17.46 -5.30
N ASN A 191 3.16 18.68 -4.96
CA ASN A 191 3.65 19.61 -5.97
C ASN A 191 4.87 19.06 -6.72
N LYS A 192 5.80 18.40 -6.02
CA LYS A 192 6.95 17.73 -6.65
C LYS A 192 6.49 16.62 -7.60
N LEU A 193 5.53 15.79 -7.17
CA LEU A 193 4.93 14.75 -8.00
C LEU A 193 4.26 15.33 -9.25
N LEU A 194 3.49 16.42 -9.13
CA LEU A 194 2.82 17.06 -10.27
C LEU A 194 3.82 17.59 -11.30
N ASN A 195 4.94 18.16 -10.85
CA ASN A 195 5.99 18.62 -11.75
C ASN A 195 6.64 17.43 -12.48
N ALA A 196 7.02 16.38 -11.75
CA ALA A 196 7.59 15.17 -12.36
C ALA A 196 6.63 14.50 -13.35
N LEU A 197 5.35 14.36 -12.98
CA LEU A 197 4.31 13.79 -13.86
C LEU A 197 4.16 14.59 -15.18
N ARG A 198 4.32 15.91 -15.10
CA ARG A 198 4.29 16.80 -16.28
C ARG A 198 5.56 16.65 -17.12
N GLU A 199 6.73 16.67 -16.49
CA GLU A 199 8.04 16.63 -17.17
C GLU A 199 8.31 15.26 -17.81
N ASP A 200 8.08 14.18 -17.07
CA ASP A 200 8.47 12.83 -17.47
C ASP A 200 7.41 12.11 -18.32
N TYR A 201 6.13 12.43 -18.12
CA TYR A 201 5.01 11.73 -18.77
C TYR A 201 4.11 12.65 -19.60
N GLY A 202 4.35 13.97 -19.59
CA GLY A 202 3.49 14.93 -20.26
C GLY A 202 2.06 14.91 -19.72
N CYS A 203 1.87 14.56 -18.45
CA CYS A 203 0.55 14.41 -17.83
C CYS A 203 0.29 15.50 -16.80
N ILE A 204 -0.96 15.98 -16.74
CA ILE A 204 -1.44 16.90 -15.72
C ILE A 204 -2.67 16.33 -15.02
N ILE A 205 -2.86 16.73 -13.77
CA ILE A 205 -4.06 16.45 -12.98
C ILE A 205 -4.88 17.74 -12.94
N THR A 206 -6.07 17.72 -13.52
CA THR A 206 -6.96 18.88 -13.53
C THR A 206 -7.54 19.14 -12.14
N LYS A 207 -8.11 20.33 -11.92
CA LYS A 207 -8.82 20.66 -10.68
C LYS A 207 -9.97 19.70 -10.36
N ASN A 208 -10.55 19.07 -11.39
CA ASN A 208 -11.63 18.10 -11.26
C ASN A 208 -11.13 16.66 -11.06
N GLY A 209 -9.82 16.46 -10.92
CA GLY A 209 -9.19 15.16 -10.67
C GLY A 209 -8.99 14.28 -11.89
N GLU A 210 -9.25 14.80 -13.08
CA GLU A 210 -8.97 14.10 -14.33
C GLU A 210 -7.49 14.15 -14.66
N ILE A 211 -6.90 13.01 -15.00
CA ILE A 211 -5.53 12.94 -15.49
C ILE A 211 -5.57 13.00 -17.02
N LYS A 212 -4.90 14.00 -17.60
CA LYS A 212 -4.88 14.25 -19.05
C LYS A 212 -3.45 14.41 -19.52
N LYS A 213 -3.16 13.98 -20.75
CA LYS A 213 -1.95 14.43 -21.42
C LYS A 213 -2.07 15.93 -21.67
N VAL A 214 -0.97 16.65 -21.48
CA VAL A 214 -0.82 17.99 -21.98
C VAL A 214 -0.93 17.86 -23.50
N GLU A 215 -2.02 18.37 -24.06
CA GLU A 215 -2.08 18.57 -25.50
C GLU A 215 -0.97 19.56 -25.83
N GLU A 216 0.01 19.13 -26.64
CA GLU A 216 0.88 20.07 -27.33
C GLU A 216 -0.02 20.86 -28.29
N THR A 217 -0.63 21.95 -27.81
CA THR A 217 -0.71 23.12 -28.68
C THR A 217 0.68 23.75 -28.68
N TRP A 218 1.63 23.08 -29.32
CA TRP A 218 2.74 23.77 -29.95
C TRP A 218 2.27 24.04 -31.37
N ASP A 219 1.77 25.25 -31.60
CA ASP A 219 1.56 25.74 -32.95
C ASP A 219 2.95 26.15 -33.48
N PRO A 220 3.51 25.48 -34.50
CA PRO A 220 4.72 25.93 -35.16
C PRO A 220 4.46 27.10 -36.13
N TRP A 221 3.23 27.64 -36.18
CA TRP A 221 2.84 28.70 -37.11
C TRP A 221 2.11 29.86 -36.42
#